data_AF-A0A1F7V796-F1
#
_entry.id   AF-A0A1F7V796-F1
#
_cell.length_a   1.000
_cell.length_b   1.000
_cell.length_c   1.000
_cell.angle_alpha   90.00
_cell.angle_beta   90.00
_cell.angle_gamma   90.00
#
_symmetry.space_group_name_H-M   'P 1'
#
loop_
_entity.id
_entity.type
_entity.pdbx_description
1 polymer ?
#
loop_
_entity_poly.entity_id
_entity_poly.type
_entity_poly.pdbx_seq_one_letter_code
_entity_poly.pdbx_strand_id
1 'polypeptide(L)'
;MTKTAFFDTFFSSLEVWMQIHKGTTRIVIPILWLGIVIKIARVRPKLFWNTFKQDLAWSKDTQKTFAHMLRHERAFHVYSNSTIAGFVSNLLEWYFTIRYGSTFIAPTYFSCGLFSVMKQVEFVDMKTFQNNARTRFLEIVPMDELVKDAHHWGSSHNFGLLCGRLVMCDYGSKKTQIILRKYGRQIDAKDLAKLLTPSR
;
A
#
# COMPACT_ATOMS: atom_id res chain seq x y z
N MET A 1 -32.23 -20.36 -19.58
CA MET A 1 -31.50 -19.10 -19.30
C MET A 1 -30.81 -18.65 -20.57
N THR A 2 -31.15 -17.47 -21.09
CA THR A 2 -30.44 -16.86 -22.22
C THR A 2 -29.04 -16.42 -21.78
N LYS A 3 -28.03 -16.50 -22.67
CA LYS A 3 -26.63 -16.11 -22.37
C LYS A 3 -26.55 -14.71 -21.73
N THR A 4 -27.40 -13.78 -22.18
CA THR A 4 -27.51 -12.42 -21.65
C THR A 4 -27.87 -12.37 -20.16
N ALA A 5 -28.86 -13.15 -19.70
CA ALA A 5 -29.23 -13.17 -18.28
C ALA A 5 -28.12 -13.70 -17.37
N PHE A 6 -27.31 -14.66 -17.85
CA PHE A 6 -26.13 -15.13 -17.11
C PHE A 6 -25.06 -14.05 -17.01
N PHE A 7 -24.74 -13.36 -18.12
CA PHE A 7 -23.75 -12.28 -18.12
C PHE A 7 -24.20 -11.11 -17.26
N ASP A 8 -25.47 -10.69 -17.34
CA ASP A 8 -25.97 -9.56 -16.55
C ASP A 8 -25.96 -9.88 -15.04
N THR A 9 -26.28 -11.11 -14.65
CA THR A 9 -26.20 -11.57 -13.26
C THR A 9 -24.74 -11.71 -12.79
N PHE A 10 -23.85 -12.17 -13.67
CA PHE A 10 -22.42 -12.30 -13.39
C PHE A 10 -21.72 -10.92 -13.28
N PHE A 11 -22.08 -9.96 -14.12
CA PHE A 11 -21.52 -8.60 -14.08
C PHE A 11 -22.09 -7.77 -12.94
N SER A 12 -23.40 -7.86 -12.66
CA SER A 12 -24.00 -7.19 -11.49
C SER A 12 -23.47 -7.75 -10.17
N SER A 13 -23.22 -9.06 -10.08
CA SER A 13 -22.50 -9.62 -8.94
C SER A 13 -21.06 -9.12 -8.89
N LEU A 14 -20.29 -9.15 -10.00
CA LEU A 14 -18.94 -8.58 -10.08
C LEU A 14 -18.85 -7.12 -9.62
N GLU A 15 -19.85 -6.28 -9.92
CA GLU A 15 -19.89 -4.88 -9.47
C GLU A 15 -19.97 -4.76 -7.94
N VAL A 16 -20.70 -5.65 -7.27
CA VAL A 16 -20.72 -5.73 -5.80
C VAL A 16 -19.36 -6.19 -5.26
N TRP A 17 -18.66 -7.07 -5.98
CA TRP A 17 -17.36 -7.62 -5.59
C TRP A 17 -16.16 -6.74 -5.96
N MET A 18 -16.34 -5.74 -6.82
CA MET A 18 -15.27 -4.88 -7.34
C MET A 18 -15.53 -3.41 -6.98
N GLN A 19 -15.40 -3.08 -5.70
CA GLN A 19 -15.40 -1.67 -5.28
C GLN A 19 -14.08 -1.00 -5.68
N ILE A 20 -14.10 -0.29 -6.82
CA ILE A 20 -12.94 0.45 -7.32
C ILE A 20 -12.68 1.66 -6.42
N HIS A 21 -11.56 1.65 -5.70
CA HIS A 21 -11.12 2.76 -4.86
C HIS A 21 -10.15 3.65 -5.64
N LYS A 22 -10.48 4.93 -5.80
CA LYS A 22 -9.64 5.90 -6.51
C LYS A 22 -8.86 6.74 -5.49
N GLY A 23 -7.60 6.38 -5.26
CA GLY A 23 -6.66 7.19 -4.50
C GLY A 23 -6.06 8.34 -5.33
N THR A 24 -5.20 9.14 -4.70
CA THR A 24 -4.53 10.28 -5.34
C THR A 24 -3.64 9.83 -6.50
N THR A 25 -2.82 8.81 -6.28
CA THR A 25 -1.79 8.32 -7.22
C THR A 25 -2.09 6.95 -7.83
N ARG A 26 -3.03 6.18 -7.25
CA ARG A 26 -3.33 4.80 -7.65
C ARG A 26 -4.83 4.54 -7.65
N ILE A 27 -5.27 3.65 -8.54
CA ILE A 27 -6.58 3.02 -8.52
C ILE A 27 -6.40 1.64 -7.90
N VAL A 28 -7.22 1.30 -6.93
CA VAL A 28 -7.17 0.02 -6.20
C VAL A 28 -8.43 -0.75 -6.54
N ILE A 29 -8.26 -1.94 -7.08
CA ILE A 29 -9.34 -2.81 -7.58
C ILE A 29 -9.25 -4.13 -6.81
N PRO A 30 -10.10 -4.35 -5.79
CA PRO A 30 -10.20 -5.64 -5.14
C PRO A 30 -10.86 -6.65 -6.09
N ILE A 31 -10.29 -7.84 -6.16
CA ILE A 31 -10.87 -9.00 -6.83
C ILE A 31 -11.09 -10.07 -5.75
N LEU A 32 -12.23 -9.97 -5.08
CA LEU A 32 -12.52 -10.71 -3.85
C LEU A 32 -12.50 -12.24 -4.04
N TRP A 33 -13.02 -12.75 -5.17
CA TRP A 33 -13.04 -14.19 -5.46
C TRP A 33 -11.65 -14.81 -5.70
N LEU A 34 -10.66 -13.99 -6.09
CA LEU A 34 -9.26 -14.41 -6.15
C LEU A 34 -8.49 -14.14 -4.85
N GLY A 35 -9.09 -13.40 -3.92
CA GLY A 35 -8.40 -12.92 -2.72
C GLY A 35 -7.19 -12.03 -3.05
N ILE A 36 -7.26 -11.24 -4.11
CA ILE A 36 -6.20 -10.30 -4.51
C ILE A 36 -6.74 -8.87 -4.67
N VAL A 37 -5.82 -7.91 -4.68
CA VAL A 37 -6.02 -6.51 -4.97
C VAL A 37 -5.06 -6.11 -6.08
N ILE A 38 -5.60 -5.48 -7.12
CA ILE A 38 -4.81 -4.89 -8.19
C ILE A 38 -4.66 -3.39 -7.91
N LYS A 39 -3.43 -2.88 -7.85
CA LYS A 39 -3.17 -1.43 -7.79
C LYS A 39 -2.61 -0.95 -9.12
N ILE A 40 -3.31 -0.02 -9.75
CA ILE A 40 -2.92 0.60 -11.02
C ILE A 40 -2.44 2.02 -10.75
N ALA A 41 -1.22 2.36 -11.15
CA ALA A 41 -0.73 3.73 -11.09
C ALA A 41 -1.58 4.63 -11.99
N ARG A 42 -2.06 5.76 -11.46
CA ARG A 42 -2.86 6.72 -12.22
C ARG A 42 -1.94 7.45 -13.19
N VAL A 43 -2.10 7.16 -14.48
CA VAL A 43 -1.42 7.91 -15.53
C VAL A 43 -2.14 9.25 -15.71
N ARG A 44 -1.43 10.35 -15.46
CA ARG A 44 -1.86 11.71 -15.76
C ARG A 44 -0.92 12.31 -16.80
N PRO A 45 -1.14 12.07 -18.12
CA PRO A 45 -0.19 12.39 -19.16
C PRO A 45 0.23 13.87 -19.20
N LYS A 46 -0.72 14.79 -19.00
CA LYS A 46 -0.44 16.24 -18.95
C LYS A 46 0.48 16.62 -17.79
N LEU A 47 0.22 16.10 -16.60
CA LEU A 47 1.05 16.33 -15.41
C LEU A 47 2.42 15.68 -15.57
N PHE A 48 2.47 14.44 -16.06
CA PHE A 48 3.72 13.76 -16.38
C PHE A 48 4.56 14.58 -17.37
N TRP A 49 3.97 15.07 -18.46
CA TRP A 49 4.67 15.86 -19.46
C TRP A 49 5.15 17.20 -18.93
N ASN A 50 4.35 17.88 -18.10
CA ASN A 50 4.74 19.14 -17.47
C ASN A 50 5.91 18.95 -16.49
N THR A 51 5.84 17.92 -15.65
CA THR A 51 6.93 17.57 -14.73
C THR A 51 8.17 17.11 -15.47
N PHE A 52 8.01 16.27 -16.51
CA PHE A 52 9.11 15.81 -17.36
C PHE A 52 9.80 16.98 -18.06
N LYS A 53 9.05 17.96 -18.59
CA LYS A 53 9.59 19.19 -19.17
C LYS A 53 10.36 20.03 -18.15
N GLN A 54 9.84 20.20 -16.94
CA GLN A 54 10.53 20.90 -15.86
C GLN A 54 11.84 20.20 -15.49
N ASP A 55 11.83 18.88 -15.40
CA ASP A 55 13.03 18.08 -15.11
C ASP A 55 14.05 18.14 -16.25
N LEU A 56 13.59 18.05 -17.50
CA LEU A 56 14.45 18.17 -18.69
C LEU A 56 15.08 19.57 -18.78
N ALA A 57 14.33 20.60 -18.39
CA ALA A 57 14.81 21.98 -18.34
C ALA A 57 15.78 22.24 -17.18
N TRP A 58 15.71 21.46 -16.10
CA TRP A 58 16.53 21.63 -14.90
C TRP A 58 17.70 20.65 -14.77
N SER A 59 17.83 19.64 -15.64
CA SER A 59 18.79 18.56 -15.41
C SER A 59 19.46 18.04 -16.69
N LYS A 60 20.79 18.22 -16.79
CA LYS A 60 21.68 17.42 -17.66
C LYS A 60 21.84 15.96 -17.19
N ASP A 61 21.14 15.56 -16.13
CA ASP A 61 21.38 14.37 -15.32
C ASP A 61 20.06 13.58 -15.11
N THR A 62 19.18 13.56 -16.10
CA THR A 62 17.82 12.99 -16.02
C THR A 62 17.80 11.51 -15.65
N GLN A 63 18.89 10.77 -15.93
CA GLN A 63 19.08 9.39 -15.47
C GLN A 63 19.23 9.28 -13.94
N LYS A 64 19.72 10.33 -13.28
CA LYS A 64 19.76 10.38 -11.82
C LYS A 64 18.36 10.57 -11.25
N THR A 65 17.39 11.17 -11.93
CA THR A 65 16.08 11.49 -11.32
C THR A 65 15.32 10.24 -10.86
N PHE A 66 15.22 9.18 -11.66
CA PHE A 66 14.51 7.95 -11.24
C PHE A 66 15.28 7.18 -10.14
N ALA A 67 16.58 7.00 -10.31
CA ALA A 67 17.43 6.38 -9.29
C ALA A 67 17.47 7.22 -7.99
N HIS A 68 17.41 8.54 -8.11
CA HIS A 68 17.33 9.50 -7.02
C HIS A 68 15.95 9.43 -6.37
N MET A 69 14.83 9.28 -7.09
CA MET A 69 13.51 9.05 -6.49
C MET A 69 13.44 7.72 -5.73
N LEU A 70 14.11 6.67 -6.21
CA LEU A 70 14.25 5.41 -5.49
C LEU A 70 15.14 5.54 -4.23
N ARG A 71 16.05 6.51 -4.21
CA ARG A 71 17.08 6.70 -3.16
C ARG A 71 16.82 7.87 -2.19
N HIS A 72 16.09 8.91 -2.60
CA HIS A 72 16.00 10.22 -1.93
C HIS A 72 14.53 10.66 -1.82
N GLU A 73 14.14 10.91 -0.58
CA GLU A 73 12.76 11.14 -0.14
C GLU A 73 12.20 12.52 -0.54
N ARG A 74 13.04 13.56 -0.59
CA ARG A 74 12.63 14.91 -1.02
C ARG A 74 12.09 14.92 -2.46
N ALA A 75 12.62 14.03 -3.31
CA ALA A 75 12.15 13.85 -4.68
C ALA A 75 10.81 13.10 -4.75
N PHE A 76 10.28 12.53 -3.66
CA PHE A 76 8.94 11.93 -3.68
C PHE A 76 7.84 12.98 -3.45
N HIS A 77 8.10 13.96 -2.58
CA HIS A 77 7.15 15.03 -2.26
C HIS A 77 6.84 15.92 -3.47
N VAL A 78 7.85 16.27 -4.26
CA VAL A 78 7.70 17.10 -5.48
C VAL A 78 6.82 16.41 -6.53
N TYR A 79 6.73 15.08 -6.50
CA TYR A 79 6.08 14.27 -7.53
C TYR A 79 4.85 13.53 -7.03
N SER A 80 4.42 13.80 -5.78
CA SER A 80 3.28 13.18 -5.10
C SER A 80 1.95 13.25 -5.89
N ASN A 81 1.84 14.18 -6.84
CA ASN A 81 0.69 14.34 -7.74
C ASN A 81 0.88 13.79 -9.16
N SER A 82 2.03 13.19 -9.45
CA SER A 82 2.40 12.66 -10.77
C SER A 82 2.18 11.15 -10.89
N THR A 83 2.10 10.65 -12.13
CA THR A 83 2.10 9.21 -12.44
C THR A 83 3.27 8.46 -11.80
N ILE A 84 4.41 9.14 -11.65
CA ILE A 84 5.66 8.56 -11.16
C ILE A 84 5.51 8.13 -9.70
N ALA A 85 4.76 8.87 -8.87
CA ALA A 85 4.54 8.50 -7.47
C ALA A 85 3.83 7.15 -7.35
N GLY A 86 2.74 6.94 -8.10
CA GLY A 86 2.01 5.66 -8.09
C GLY A 86 2.87 4.50 -8.59
N PHE A 87 3.64 4.74 -9.66
CA PHE A 87 4.57 3.77 -10.22
C PHE A 87 5.63 3.34 -9.21
N VAL A 88 6.31 4.31 -8.60
CA VAL A 88 7.39 4.03 -7.65
C VAL A 88 6.84 3.42 -6.36
N SER A 89 5.71 3.88 -5.83
CA SER A 89 5.07 3.26 -4.66
C SER A 89 4.78 1.78 -4.88
N ASN A 90 4.23 1.41 -6.04
CA ASN A 90 3.98 0.02 -6.39
C ASN A 90 5.27 -0.82 -6.47
N LEU A 91 6.36 -0.28 -7.03
CA LEU A 91 7.65 -0.99 -7.06
C LEU A 91 8.24 -1.13 -5.66
N LEU A 92 8.13 -0.08 -4.84
CA LEU A 92 8.66 -0.06 -3.48
C LEU A 92 7.93 -1.05 -2.57
N GLU A 93 6.61 -1.20 -2.69
CA GLU A 93 5.84 -2.23 -1.97
C GLU A 93 6.30 -3.65 -2.34
N TRP A 94 6.46 -3.93 -3.63
CA TRP A 94 6.89 -5.23 -4.10
C TRP A 94 8.32 -5.57 -3.68
N TYR A 95 9.25 -4.65 -3.91
CA TYR A 95 10.64 -4.83 -3.49
C TYR A 95 10.74 -5.01 -1.97
N PHE A 96 9.97 -4.24 -1.20
CA PHE A 96 9.94 -4.37 0.25
C PHE A 96 9.39 -5.72 0.70
N THR A 97 8.32 -6.21 0.06
CA THR A 97 7.75 -7.55 0.33
C THR A 97 8.79 -8.64 0.10
N ILE A 98 9.47 -8.61 -1.04
CA ILE A 98 10.49 -9.62 -1.38
C ILE A 98 11.66 -9.58 -0.40
N ARG A 99 12.15 -8.38 -0.06
CA ARG A 99 13.40 -8.24 0.70
C ARG A 99 13.22 -8.34 2.21
N TYR A 100 12.13 -7.83 2.73
CA TYR A 100 11.91 -7.60 4.16
C TYR A 100 10.60 -8.17 4.69
N GLY A 101 9.87 -8.94 3.88
CA GLY A 101 8.54 -9.47 4.19
C GLY A 101 8.34 -9.77 5.67
N SER A 102 7.28 -9.20 6.23
CA SER A 102 6.90 -9.35 7.64
C SER A 102 5.45 -9.80 7.71
N THR A 103 5.05 -10.40 8.83
CA THR A 103 3.65 -10.81 8.99
C THR A 103 2.70 -9.63 9.19
N PHE A 104 3.25 -8.47 9.55
CA PHE A 104 2.55 -7.20 9.70
C PHE A 104 2.28 -6.44 8.39
N ILE A 105 2.75 -6.90 7.23
CA ILE A 105 2.43 -6.28 5.94
C ILE A 105 1.60 -7.22 5.06
N ALA A 106 0.67 -6.67 4.28
CA ALA A 106 -0.03 -7.41 3.25
C ALA A 106 0.93 -7.74 2.11
N PRO A 107 1.14 -9.02 1.73
CA PRO A 107 2.10 -9.37 0.70
C PRO A 107 1.78 -8.74 -0.66
N THR A 108 2.76 -8.07 -1.28
CA THR A 108 2.72 -7.72 -2.71
C THR A 108 3.38 -8.84 -3.51
N TYR A 109 2.59 -9.59 -4.29
CA TYR A 109 3.08 -10.74 -5.06
C TYR A 109 3.88 -10.32 -6.29
N PHE A 110 3.43 -9.25 -6.96
CA PHE A 110 4.05 -8.79 -8.21
C PHE A 110 3.88 -7.29 -8.38
N SER A 111 4.85 -6.64 -9.03
CA SER A 111 4.71 -5.26 -9.48
C SER A 111 5.62 -4.95 -10.66
N CYS A 112 5.08 -4.33 -11.70
CA CYS A 112 5.87 -3.64 -12.74
C CYS A 112 5.80 -2.12 -12.58
N GLY A 113 5.37 -1.63 -11.42
CA GLY A 113 5.17 -0.22 -11.11
C GLY A 113 3.83 0.31 -11.60
N LEU A 114 3.53 0.22 -12.89
CA LEU A 114 2.21 0.63 -13.41
C LEU A 114 1.07 -0.23 -12.85
N PHE A 115 1.37 -1.49 -12.60
CA PHE A 115 0.44 -2.49 -12.11
C PHE A 115 1.11 -3.28 -11.01
N SER A 116 0.40 -3.49 -9.89
CA SER A 116 0.81 -4.41 -8.84
C SER A 116 -0.33 -5.31 -8.40
N VAL A 117 0.03 -6.52 -7.98
CA VAL A 117 -0.88 -7.51 -7.42
C VAL A 117 -0.50 -7.73 -5.96
N MET A 118 -1.44 -7.48 -5.07
CA MET A 118 -1.30 -7.60 -3.64
C MET A 118 -2.33 -8.59 -3.10
N LYS A 119 -2.04 -9.21 -1.96
CA LYS A 119 -3.02 -10.01 -1.21
C LYS A 119 -4.17 -9.13 -0.77
N GLN A 120 -5.42 -9.57 -1.02
CA GLN A 120 -6.58 -8.92 -0.44
C GLN A 120 -6.59 -9.10 1.08
N VAL A 121 -7.07 -8.05 1.75
CA VAL A 121 -7.31 -8.00 3.18
C VAL A 121 -8.73 -7.51 3.43
N GLU A 122 -9.27 -7.84 4.60
CA GLU A 122 -10.54 -7.30 5.06
C GLU A 122 -10.35 -5.85 5.51
N PHE A 123 -11.25 -4.96 5.11
CA PHE A 123 -11.19 -3.57 5.54
C PHE A 123 -11.46 -3.45 7.04
N VAL A 124 -10.72 -2.56 7.68
CA VAL A 124 -10.85 -2.29 9.12
C VAL A 124 -11.49 -0.92 9.30
N ASP A 125 -12.61 -0.88 10.03
CA ASP A 125 -13.21 0.38 10.45
C ASP A 125 -12.32 1.11 11.49
N MET A 126 -12.55 2.41 11.69
CA MET A 126 -11.69 3.20 12.57
C MET A 126 -11.69 2.73 14.04
N LYS A 127 -12.81 2.22 14.55
CA LYS A 127 -12.92 1.74 15.94
C LYS A 127 -12.12 0.45 16.12
N THR A 128 -12.27 -0.48 15.19
CA THR A 128 -11.51 -1.74 15.14
C THR A 128 -10.02 -1.46 14.94
N PHE A 129 -9.68 -0.48 14.09
CA PHE A 129 -8.30 -0.02 13.91
C PHE A 129 -7.72 0.51 15.22
N GLN A 130 -8.38 1.46 15.89
CA GLN A 130 -7.86 2.05 17.14
C GLN A 130 -7.60 0.99 18.22
N ASN A 131 -8.53 0.04 18.40
CA ASN A 131 -8.39 -1.03 19.39
C ASN A 131 -7.22 -1.97 19.08
N ASN A 132 -7.05 -2.35 17.81
CA ASN A 132 -5.97 -3.24 17.39
C ASN A 132 -4.62 -2.52 17.27
N ALA A 133 -4.60 -1.32 16.71
CA ALA A 133 -3.42 -0.48 16.51
C ALA A 133 -2.73 -0.14 17.83
N ARG A 134 -3.52 0.25 18.84
CA ARG A 134 -3.03 0.61 20.17
C ARG A 134 -2.20 -0.52 20.78
N THR A 135 -2.72 -1.74 20.73
CA THR A 135 -2.03 -2.89 21.34
C THR A 135 -0.91 -3.49 20.47
N ARG A 136 -0.89 -3.21 19.16
CA ARG A 136 0.03 -3.88 18.22
C ARG A 136 1.25 -3.07 17.84
N PHE A 137 1.08 -1.83 17.40
CA PHE A 137 2.22 -1.03 16.96
C PHE A 137 2.41 0.25 17.75
N LEU A 138 1.37 0.86 18.33
CA LEU A 138 1.55 2.06 19.17
C LEU A 138 2.30 1.76 20.48
N GLU A 139 2.25 0.53 20.98
CA GLU A 139 3.03 0.08 22.14
C GLU A 139 4.49 -0.26 21.81
N ILE A 140 4.85 -0.41 20.52
CA ILE A 140 6.17 -0.87 20.08
C ILE A 140 6.94 0.28 19.40
N VAL A 141 6.24 1.04 18.57
CA VAL A 141 6.82 2.13 17.78
C VAL A 141 6.66 3.42 18.58
N PRO A 142 7.78 4.08 18.94
CA PRO A 142 7.73 5.38 19.59
C PRO A 142 6.91 6.40 18.79
N MET A 143 6.15 7.24 19.49
CA MET A 143 5.23 8.19 18.84
C MET A 143 5.97 9.19 17.93
N ASP A 144 7.18 9.60 18.30
CA ASP A 144 8.05 10.47 17.50
C ASP A 144 8.46 9.83 16.17
N GLU A 145 8.55 8.51 16.08
CA GLU A 145 8.78 7.79 14.83
C GLU A 145 7.52 7.75 13.97
N LEU A 146 6.35 7.48 14.57
CA LEU A 146 5.07 7.43 13.84
C LEU A 146 4.67 8.78 13.26
N VAL A 147 4.95 9.87 13.97
CA VAL A 147 4.64 11.24 13.52
C VAL A 147 5.41 11.60 12.24
N LYS A 148 6.58 10.98 11.99
CA LYS A 148 7.34 11.22 10.75
C LYS A 148 6.54 10.86 9.50
N ASP A 149 5.62 9.90 9.60
CA ASP A 149 4.75 9.44 8.51
C ASP A 149 3.27 9.34 8.96
N ALA A 150 2.82 10.35 9.73
CA ALA A 150 1.52 10.34 10.41
C ALA A 150 0.32 10.06 9.49
N HIS A 151 0.38 10.44 8.21
CA HIS A 151 -0.71 10.18 7.27
C HIS A 151 -0.84 8.70 6.89
N HIS A 152 0.26 7.94 6.87
CA HIS A 152 0.19 6.50 6.67
C HIS A 152 -0.26 5.78 7.94
N TRP A 153 0.28 6.16 9.10
CA TRP A 153 0.05 5.47 10.37
C TRP A 153 -1.23 5.87 11.10
N GLY A 154 -1.83 7.02 10.77
CA GLY A 154 -3.05 7.53 11.40
C GLY A 154 -4.35 7.18 10.68
N SER A 155 -4.28 6.57 9.49
CA SER A 155 -5.46 6.27 8.67
C SER A 155 -5.75 4.77 8.64
N SER A 156 -6.94 4.37 9.09
CA SER A 156 -7.39 2.97 9.05
C SER A 156 -7.41 2.38 7.64
N HIS A 157 -7.55 3.21 6.60
CA HIS A 157 -7.55 2.77 5.19
C HIS A 157 -6.22 2.15 4.74
N ASN A 158 -5.12 2.42 5.45
CA ASN A 158 -3.81 1.84 5.13
C ASN A 158 -3.60 0.49 5.83
N PHE A 159 -4.62 -0.01 6.55
CA PHE A 159 -4.58 -1.25 7.29
C PHE A 159 -5.78 -2.14 6.94
N GLY A 160 -5.63 -3.43 7.17
CA GLY A 160 -6.71 -4.41 7.04
C GLY A 160 -6.47 -5.64 7.90
N LEU A 161 -7.39 -6.60 7.91
CA LEU A 161 -7.20 -7.89 8.55
C LEU A 161 -6.83 -8.96 7.52
N LEU A 162 -5.81 -9.75 7.86
CA LEU A 162 -5.41 -10.94 7.14
C LEU A 162 -5.36 -12.11 8.12
N CYS A 163 -6.34 -13.02 8.02
CA CYS A 163 -6.54 -14.12 8.97
C CYS A 163 -6.66 -13.61 10.41
N GLY A 164 -7.55 -12.63 10.65
CA GLY A 164 -7.78 -12.03 11.97
C GLY A 164 -6.65 -11.12 12.48
N ARG A 165 -5.61 -10.88 11.68
CA ARG A 165 -4.45 -10.07 12.05
C ARG A 165 -4.43 -8.73 11.29
N LEU A 166 -4.33 -7.63 12.02
CA LEU A 166 -4.02 -6.30 11.50
C LEU A 166 -2.71 -6.32 10.72
N VAL A 167 -2.77 -5.94 9.46
CA VAL A 167 -1.63 -5.80 8.56
C VAL A 167 -1.69 -4.46 7.84
N MET A 168 -0.54 -3.89 7.52
CA MET A 168 -0.41 -2.68 6.73
C MET A 168 -0.46 -2.99 5.24
N CYS A 169 -1.26 -2.24 4.50
CA CYS A 169 -1.57 -2.46 3.08
C CYS A 169 -1.03 -1.36 2.17
N ASP A 170 -0.70 -0.19 2.74
CA ASP A 170 0.04 0.87 2.04
C ASP A 170 1.36 1.15 2.75
N TYR A 171 2.44 0.60 2.20
CA TYR A 171 3.80 0.74 2.73
C TYR A 171 4.79 1.10 1.61
N GLY A 172 4.31 1.80 0.57
CA GLY A 172 5.14 2.32 -0.50
C GLY A 172 6.01 3.51 -0.08
N SER A 173 5.73 4.14 1.06
CA SER A 173 6.52 5.23 1.63
C SER A 173 7.83 4.74 2.23
N LYS A 174 8.94 5.40 1.89
CA LYS A 174 10.26 5.12 2.48
C LYS A 174 10.28 5.33 3.99
N LYS A 175 9.56 6.32 4.52
CA LYS A 175 9.49 6.56 5.97
C LYS A 175 8.81 5.40 6.68
N THR A 176 7.65 4.97 6.16
CA THR A 176 6.96 3.76 6.63
C THR A 176 7.88 2.53 6.54
N GLN A 177 8.60 2.33 5.43
CA GLN A 177 9.55 1.22 5.31
C GLN A 177 10.70 1.28 6.32
N ILE A 178 11.21 2.47 6.66
CA ILE A 178 12.23 2.63 7.70
C ILE A 178 11.68 2.16 9.06
N ILE A 179 10.47 2.60 9.43
CA ILE A 179 9.79 2.19 10.67
C ILE A 179 9.57 0.67 10.67
N LEU A 180 9.04 0.11 9.58
CA LEU A 180 8.80 -1.33 9.44
C LEU A 180 10.08 -2.16 9.53
N ARG A 181 11.20 -1.71 8.98
CA ARG A 181 12.49 -2.43 9.15
C ARG A 181 12.97 -2.40 10.59
N LYS A 182 12.75 -1.29 11.30
CA LYS A 182 13.23 -1.10 12.67
C LYS A 182 12.38 -1.88 13.67
N TYR A 183 11.06 -1.91 13.49
CA TYR A 183 10.11 -2.43 14.48
C TYR A 183 9.24 -3.59 13.99
N GLY A 184 9.18 -3.87 12.69
CA GLY A 184 8.25 -4.86 12.11
C GLY A 184 8.38 -6.26 12.70
N ARG A 185 9.60 -6.71 13.00
CA ARG A 185 9.82 -8.00 13.68
C ARG A 185 9.28 -8.04 15.11
N GLN A 186 9.33 -6.93 15.83
CA GLN A 186 8.80 -6.86 17.20
C GLN A 186 7.27 -6.90 17.18
N ILE A 187 6.66 -6.25 16.20
CA ILE A 187 5.21 -6.32 15.95
C ILE A 187 4.80 -7.78 15.65
N ASP A 188 5.51 -8.44 14.73
CA ASP A 188 5.26 -9.84 14.37
C ASP A 188 5.39 -10.79 15.58
N ALA A 189 6.44 -10.64 16.39
CA ALA A 189 6.69 -11.49 17.55
C ALA A 189 5.56 -11.40 18.59
N LYS A 190 5.01 -10.20 18.81
CA LYS A 190 3.90 -9.98 19.73
C LYS A 190 2.60 -10.60 19.23
N ASP A 191 2.37 -10.57 17.92
CA ASP A 191 1.20 -11.20 17.31
C ASP A 191 1.26 -12.73 17.41
N LEU A 192 2.43 -13.32 17.19
CA LEU A 192 2.63 -14.76 17.37
C LEU A 192 2.42 -15.17 18.84
N ALA A 193 2.94 -14.39 19.79
CA ALA A 193 2.77 -14.65 21.21
C ALA A 193 1.28 -14.65 21.63
N LYS A 194 0.47 -13.71 21.11
CA LYS A 194 -0.98 -13.66 21.39
C LYS A 194 -1.75 -14.86 20.82
N LEU A 195 -1.36 -15.36 19.65
CA LEU A 195 -1.98 -16.54 19.03
C LEU A 195 -1.65 -17.84 19.78
N LEU A 196 -0.50 -17.88 20.45
CA LEU A 196 -0.04 -19.04 21.20
C LEU A 196 -0.48 -19.03 22.67
N THR A 197 -0.91 -17.90 23.22
CA THR A 197 -1.57 -17.87 24.54
C THR A 197 -2.99 -18.42 24.43
N PRO A 198 -3.35 -19.48 25.16
CA PRO A 198 -4.72 -19.97 25.21
C PRO A 198 -5.64 -18.84 25.67
N SER A 199 -6.73 -18.62 24.94
CA SER A 199 -7.83 -17.78 25.40
C SER A 199 -8.32 -18.34 26.74
N ARG A 200 -8.08 -17.58 27.82
CA ARG A 200 -8.68 -17.85 29.12
C ARG A 200 -10.16 -17.52 29.11
#